data_AF-A0A2R7QXS8-F1
#
_entry.id   AF-A0A2R7QXS8-F1
#
_cell.length_a   1.000
_cell.length_b   1.000
_cell.length_c   1.000
_cell.angle_alpha   90.00
_cell.angle_beta   90.00
_cell.angle_gamma   90.00
#
_symmetry.space_group_name_H-M   'P 1'
#
loop_
_entity.id
_entity.type
_entity.pdbx_description
1 polymer ?
#
loop_
_entity_poly.entity_id
_entity_poly.type
_entity_poly.pdbx_seq_one_letter_code
_entity_poly.pdbx_strand_id
1 'polypeptide(L)' 'MKDAGMRIRLEPELREAFVDKCRLQNTCAAQVLREFMRAYVFSQDQLSQSSVDNIAATIRDR' A
#
# COMPACT_ATOMS: atom_id res chain seq x y z
N MET A 1 20.14 2.07 8.99
CA MET A 1 18.80 1.81 8.43
C MET A 1 19.01 1.64 6.94
N LYS A 2 18.74 0.45 6.37
CA LYS A 2 19.08 0.17 4.96
C LYS A 2 17.93 0.67 4.08
N ASP A 3 18.18 1.73 3.32
CA ASP A 3 17.24 2.16 2.30
C ASP A 3 17.27 1.16 1.14
N ALA A 4 16.12 0.59 0.79
CA ALA A 4 15.97 -0.28 -0.37
C ALA A 4 15.32 0.52 -1.51
N GLY A 5 15.96 0.55 -2.67
CA GLY A 5 15.42 1.17 -3.88
C GLY A 5 14.69 0.16 -4.76
N MET A 6 13.49 0.50 -5.23
CA MET A 6 12.76 -0.27 -6.22
C MET A 6 12.54 0.58 -7.48
N ARG A 7 12.92 0.06 -8.65
CA ARG A 7 12.73 0.75 -9.93
C ARG A 7 11.46 0.23 -10.60
N ILE A 8 10.43 1.06 -10.66
CA ILE A 8 9.16 0.75 -11.32
C ILE A 8 9.18 1.37 -12.73
N ARG A 9 8.84 0.59 -13.76
CA ARG A 9 8.58 1.10 -15.11
C ARG A 9 7.08 1.35 -15.24
N LEU A 10 6.73 2.55 -15.68
CA LEU A 10 5.36 3.01 -15.83
C LEU A 10 5.21 3.55 -17.25
N GLU A 11 3.98 3.60 -17.72
CA GLU A 11 3.64 4.37 -18.92
C GLU A 11 3.95 5.86 -18.68
N PRO A 12 4.48 6.57 -19.69
CA PRO A 12 4.87 7.97 -19.53
C PRO A 12 3.68 8.85 -19.16
N GLU A 13 2.51 8.62 -19.76
CA GLU A 13 1.27 9.36 -19.50
C GLU A 13 0.80 9.18 -18.05
N LEU A 14 0.84 7.95 -17.53
CA LEU A 14 0.47 7.65 -16.15
C LEU A 14 1.42 8.34 -15.16
N ARG A 15 2.73 8.33 -15.46
CA ARG A 15 3.73 9.02 -14.64
C ARG A 15 3.46 10.53 -14.59
N GLU A 16 3.19 11.16 -15.73
CA GLU A 16 2.93 12.59 -15.81
C GLU A 16 1.66 12.96 -15.04
N ALA A 17 0.56 12.25 -15.30
CA ALA A 17 -0.71 12.47 -14.60
C ALA A 17 -0.55 12.32 -13.07
N PHE A 18 0.19 11.31 -12.62
CA PHE A 18 0.43 11.09 -11.19
C PHE A 18 1.25 12.23 -10.56
N VAL A 19 2.34 12.65 -11.22
CA VAL A 19 3.19 13.74 -10.74
C VAL A 19 2.41 15.05 -10.68
N ASP A 20 1.58 15.35 -11.68
CA ASP A 20 0.77 16.56 -11.70
C ASP A 20 -0.27 16.60 -10.58
N LYS A 21 -0.92 15.47 -10.27
CA LYS A 21 -1.80 15.37 -9.11
C LYS A 21 -1.05 15.56 -7.79
N CYS A 22 0.15 14.99 -7.66
CA CYS A 22 0.98 15.18 -6.46
C CYS A 22 1.39 16.66 -6.29
N ARG A 23 1.76 17.33 -7.38
CA ARG A 23 2.10 18.77 -7.40
C ARG A 23 0.92 19.63 -6.95
N LEU A 24 -0.29 19.36 -7.46
CA LEU A 24 -1.50 20.08 -7.04
C LEU A 24 -1.78 19.94 -5.55
N GLN A 25 -1.41 18.80 -4.96
CA GLN A 25 -1.56 18.53 -3.53
C GLN A 25 -0.37 19.00 -2.69
N ASN A 26 0.63 19.65 -3.29
CA ASN A 26 1.90 20.02 -2.65
C ASN A 26 2.61 18.84 -1.95
N THR A 27 2.47 17.63 -2.49
CA THR A 27 3.10 16.43 -1.94
C THR A 27 4.11 15.83 -2.91
N CYS A 28 5.15 15.21 -2.36
CA CYS A 28 6.13 14.47 -3.16
C CYS A 28 5.54 13.15 -3.64
N ALA A 29 5.65 12.84 -4.93
CA ALA A 29 5.21 11.57 -5.51
C ALA A 29 5.77 10.33 -4.76
N ALA A 30 7.03 10.40 -4.32
CA ALA A 30 7.65 9.35 -3.51
C ALA A 30 6.99 9.18 -2.12
N GLN A 31 6.51 10.27 -1.51
CA GLN A 31 5.82 10.21 -0.22
C GLN A 31 4.44 9.55 -0.39
N VAL A 32 3.68 9.97 -1.39
CA VAL A 32 2.38 9.36 -1.73
C VAL A 32 2.54 7.87 -2.00
N LEU A 33 3.55 7.48 -2.78
CA LEU A 33 3.80 6.07 -3.09
C LEU A 33 4.14 5.24 -1.85
N ARG A 34 4.98 5.77 -0.93
CA ARG A 34 5.30 5.08 0.33
C ARG A 34 4.06 4.90 1.21
N GLU A 35 3.24 5.93 1.32
CA GLU A 35 2.01 5.87 2.12
C GLU A 35 1.01 4.90 1.52
N PHE A 36 0.85 4.92 0.19
CA PHE A 36 0.04 3.97 -0.53
C PHE A 36 0.50 2.53 -0.31
N MET A 37 1.81 2.27 -0.42
CA MET A 37 2.37 0.93 -0.16
C MET A 37 2.10 0.46 1.27
N ARG A 38 2.24 1.34 2.27
CA ARG A 38 1.93 1.03 3.67
C ARG A 38 0.47 0.67 3.87
N ALA A 39 -0.43 1.52 3.35
CA ALA A 39 -1.87 1.28 3.42
C ALA A 39 -2.27 -0.01 2.69
N TYR A 40 -1.66 -0.28 1.53
CA TYR A 40 -1.92 -1.48 0.76
C TYR A 40 -1.52 -2.74 1.54
N VAL A 41 -0.29 -2.80 2.07
CA VAL A 41 0.18 -3.93 2.89
C VAL A 41 -0.71 -4.12 4.12
N PHE A 42 -0.99 -3.03 4.86
CA PHE A 42 -1.87 -3.10 6.02
C PHE A 42 -3.24 -3.67 5.68
N SER A 43 -3.86 -3.23 4.57
CA SER A 43 -5.16 -3.75 4.14
C SER A 43 -5.10 -5.24 3.75
N GLN A 44 -4.06 -5.69 3.06
CA GLN A 44 -3.90 -7.09 2.67
C GLN A 44 -3.60 -8.00 3.87
N ASP A 45 -2.84 -7.51 4.85
CA ASP A 45 -2.62 -8.20 6.11
C ASP A 45 -3.95 -8.38 6.86
N GLN A 46 -4.82 -7.37 6.88
CA GLN A 46 -6.17 -7.51 7.47
C GLN A 46 -7.07 -8.51 6.70
N LEU A 47 -7.01 -8.54 5.36
CA LEU A 47 -7.74 -9.53 4.56
C LEU A 47 -7.22 -10.96 4.75
N SER A 48 -5.91 -11.13 4.94
CA SER A 48 -5.32 -12.44 5.23
C SER A 48 -5.56 -12.88 6.69
N GLN A 49 -5.55 -11.95 7.64
CA GLN A 49 -5.84 -12.20 9.06
C GLN A 49 -7.31 -12.56 9.31
N SER A 50 -8.24 -11.90 8.62
CA SER A 50 -9.68 -12.20 8.73
C SER A 50 -10.05 -13.62 8.28
N SER A 51 -9.20 -14.31 7.52
CA SER A 51 -9.40 -15.73 7.21
C SER A 51 -8.95 -16.68 8.33
N VAL A 52 -8.00 -16.28 9.20
CA VAL A 52 -7.56 -17.10 10.34
C VAL A 52 -8.34 -16.83 11.62
N ASP A 53 -8.86 -15.61 11.80
CA ASP A 53 -9.65 -15.24 12.99
C ASP A 53 -11.03 -15.93 13.01
N ASN A 54 -11.62 -16.21 11.84
CA ASN A 54 -12.88 -16.96 11.73
C ASN A 54 -12.76 -18.43 12.13
N ILE A 55 -11.58 -19.03 11.98
CA ILE A 55 -11.32 -20.42 12.43
C ILE A 55 -11.05 -20.44 13.94
N ALA A 56 -10.28 -19.48 14.47
CA ALA A 56 -9.97 -19.40 15.89
C ALA A 56 -11.19 -19.08 16.78
N ALA A 57 -12.15 -18.31 16.28
CA ALA A 57 -13.39 -17.98 17.00
C ALA A 57 -14.36 -19.17 17.11
N THR A 58 -14.34 -20.11 16.16
CA THR A 58 -15.26 -21.28 16.16
C THR A 58 -14.79 -22.39 17.12
N ILE A 59 -13.51 -22.41 17.50
CA ILE A 59 -12.92 -23.50 18.31
C ILE A 59 -12.99 -23.22 19.83
N ARG A 60 -13.23 -21.97 20.26
CA ARG A 60 -13.17 -21.59 21.69
C ARG A 60 -14.51 -21.69 22.44
N ASP A 61 -15.60 -22.05 21.77
CA ASP A 61 -16.97 -22.13 22.32
C ASP A 61 -17.56 -23.57 22.31
N ARG A 62 -16.72 -24.60 22.40
CA ARG A 62 -17.15 -26.00 22.58
C ARG A 62 -16.36 -26.75 23.63
#